data_AF-A0A8K0PSK2-F1
#
_entry.id   AF-A0A8K0PSK2-F1
#
_cell.length_a   1.000
_cell.length_b   1.000
_cell.length_c   1.000
_cell.angle_alpha   90.00
_cell.angle_beta   90.00
_cell.angle_gamma   90.00
#
_symmetry.space_group_name_H-M   'P 1'
#
loop_
_entity.id
_entity.type
_entity.pdbx_description
1 polymer ?
#
loop_
_entity_poly.entity_id
_entity_poly.type
_entity_poly.pdbx_seq_one_letter_code
_entity_poly.pdbx_strand_id
1 'polypeptide(L)'
;MAASMMSARQVFRLSSRVRCFSSTAARPAAEVKRLGVIGAGQMGLGIALVAAQKAQVPVTLVDSSSASLEKGLAFAEKLLAKDVSKQRITQDQADAARTLLTPTTKIEDLASADFVIEAVPEIPELKFDIFGKLAQICPKHAILATNTSSISITRIAASTTGGNPTDTTNSSRVVSTHFMNPVPVQKGVEIISGLQTSAETLETAVAFCKRLGKVTSVSADSPGFLANRILMPYINEAIICLETGVGDRDSIDAIMKNGTNVPMGPLQLADFIGLDTCLSIMKVLHTETGDSKYRPSVLLRNMVDAGWLGKKSGKGFYDY
;
A
#
# COMPACT_ATOMS: atom_id res chain seq x y z
N MET A 1 56.27 23.81 36.95
CA MET A 1 55.05 23.13 36.47
C MET A 1 53.88 24.10 36.58
N ALA A 2 52.91 23.98 35.68
CA ALA A 2 51.68 24.77 35.52
C ALA A 2 51.81 26.03 34.63
N ALA A 3 51.36 25.83 33.38
CA ALA A 3 51.20 26.81 32.33
C ALA A 3 49.97 27.68 32.58
N SER A 4 50.09 28.95 32.21
CA SER A 4 49.02 29.95 32.22
C SER A 4 48.03 29.71 31.09
N MET A 5 46.75 29.64 31.46
CA MET A 5 45.61 29.48 30.55
C MET A 5 45.38 30.77 29.75
N MET A 6 45.62 30.72 28.43
CA MET A 6 45.03 31.66 27.48
C MET A 6 43.78 31.04 26.86
N SER A 7 42.66 31.72 27.06
CA SER A 7 41.35 31.46 26.49
C SER A 7 41.39 31.58 24.96
N ALA A 8 41.09 30.48 24.26
CA ALA A 8 40.69 30.49 22.85
C ALA A 8 39.30 29.84 22.73
N ARG A 9 38.26 30.68 22.62
CA ARG A 9 36.91 30.23 22.23
C ARG A 9 36.95 29.80 20.77
N GLN A 10 37.07 28.50 20.51
CA GLN A 10 36.78 27.91 19.20
C GLN A 10 35.27 27.84 19.00
N VAL A 11 34.74 28.76 18.19
CA VAL A 11 33.38 28.70 17.66
C VAL A 11 33.35 27.61 16.58
N PHE A 12 32.85 26.43 16.91
CA PHE A 12 32.51 25.41 15.93
C PHE A 12 31.34 25.92 15.06
N ARG A 13 31.64 26.37 13.84
CA ARG A 13 30.63 26.56 12.79
C ARG A 13 30.22 25.18 12.27
N LEU A 14 29.11 24.65 12.78
CA LEU A 14 28.38 23.57 12.13
C LEU A 14 27.87 24.10 10.79
N SER A 15 28.52 23.69 9.68
CA SER A 15 27.98 23.89 8.34
C SER A 15 26.71 23.06 8.21
N SER A 16 25.55 23.72 8.29
CA SER A 16 24.27 23.14 7.91
C SER A 16 24.29 22.84 6.42
N ARG A 17 24.57 21.57 6.05
CA ARG A 17 24.20 21.05 4.74
C ARG A 17 22.69 20.94 4.68
N VAL A 18 22.03 22.06 4.40
CA VAL A 18 20.65 22.08 3.95
C VAL A 18 20.63 21.32 2.64
N ARG A 19 19.96 20.16 2.60
CA ARG A 19 19.62 19.52 1.33
C ARG A 19 18.66 20.47 0.62
N CYS A 20 19.16 21.22 -0.37
CA CYS A 20 18.30 21.97 -1.28
C CYS A 20 17.42 20.96 -2.02
N PHE A 21 16.11 20.98 -1.74
CA PHE A 21 15.14 20.47 -2.68
C PHE A 21 15.24 21.33 -3.94
N SER A 22 15.61 20.73 -5.06
CA SER A 22 15.72 21.39 -6.35
C SER A 22 14.42 22.13 -6.66
N SER A 23 14.50 23.44 -6.86
CA SER A 23 13.37 24.30 -7.26
C SER A 23 13.14 24.22 -8.78
N THR A 24 12.96 23.01 -9.30
CA THR A 24 12.41 22.86 -10.65
C THR A 24 10.94 23.24 -10.56
N ALA A 25 10.47 24.15 -11.43
CA ALA A 25 9.07 24.56 -11.46
C ALA A 25 8.17 23.32 -11.55
N ALA A 26 7.24 23.17 -10.60
CA ALA A 26 6.30 22.06 -10.56
C ALA A 26 5.56 22.00 -11.89
N ARG A 27 5.82 20.95 -12.68
CA ARG A 27 5.00 20.67 -13.86
C ARG A 27 3.62 20.23 -13.36
N PRO A 28 2.53 20.68 -13.99
CA PRO A 28 1.20 20.26 -13.55
C PRO A 28 1.07 18.74 -13.68
N ALA A 29 0.47 18.11 -12.67
CA ALA A 29 0.16 16.68 -12.68
C ALA A 29 -0.60 16.30 -13.95
N ALA A 30 -0.21 15.18 -14.57
CA ALA A 30 -0.87 14.71 -15.79
C ALA A 30 -2.32 14.26 -15.49
N GLU A 31 -3.22 14.50 -16.43
CA GLU A 31 -4.61 14.10 -16.27
C GLU A 31 -4.79 12.60 -16.57
N VAL A 32 -5.29 11.83 -15.60
CA VAL A 32 -5.64 10.41 -15.79
C VAL A 32 -7.07 10.31 -16.31
N LYS A 33 -7.25 9.85 -17.55
CA LYS A 33 -8.57 9.68 -18.17
C LYS A 33 -9.00 8.23 -18.29
N ARG A 34 -8.05 7.29 -18.35
CA ARG A 34 -8.29 5.84 -18.41
C ARG A 34 -7.43 5.11 -17.40
N LEU A 35 -8.06 4.24 -16.61
CA LEU A 35 -7.40 3.41 -15.60
C LEU A 35 -7.36 1.94 -16.04
N GLY A 36 -6.21 1.30 -15.94
CA GLY A 36 -6.07 -0.14 -15.90
C GLY A 36 -6.00 -0.64 -14.47
N VAL A 37 -6.67 -1.75 -14.15
CA VAL A 37 -6.48 -2.45 -12.87
C VAL A 37 -6.21 -3.92 -13.14
N ILE A 38 -5.14 -4.45 -12.57
CA ILE A 38 -4.76 -5.86 -12.74
C ILE A 38 -5.04 -6.60 -11.44
N GLY A 39 -5.83 -7.67 -11.52
CA GLY A 39 -6.35 -8.44 -10.39
C GLY A 39 -7.78 -8.05 -10.07
N ALA A 40 -8.71 -9.00 -10.20
CA ALA A 40 -10.13 -8.85 -9.86
C ALA A 40 -10.48 -9.34 -8.45
N GLY A 41 -9.45 -9.57 -7.62
CA GLY A 41 -9.60 -9.85 -6.19
C GLY A 41 -10.15 -8.66 -5.41
N GLN A 42 -10.25 -8.81 -4.09
CA GLN A 42 -10.85 -7.81 -3.21
C GLN A 42 -10.25 -6.41 -3.34
N MET A 43 -8.92 -6.30 -3.45
CA MET A 43 -8.22 -5.01 -3.57
C MET A 43 -8.45 -4.38 -4.94
N GLY A 44 -8.12 -5.08 -6.02
CA GLY A 44 -8.24 -4.53 -7.37
C GLY A 44 -9.67 -4.17 -7.76
N LEU A 45 -10.65 -5.01 -7.43
CA LEU A 45 -12.06 -4.65 -7.63
C LEU A 45 -12.47 -3.42 -6.81
N GLY A 46 -12.02 -3.32 -5.55
CA GLY A 46 -12.29 -2.16 -4.71
C GLY A 46 -11.70 -0.87 -5.29
N ILE A 47 -10.48 -0.94 -5.84
CA ILE A 47 -9.82 0.18 -6.53
C ILE A 47 -10.60 0.56 -7.79
N ALA A 48 -10.96 -0.42 -8.62
CA ALA A 48 -11.71 -0.19 -9.85
C ALA A 48 -13.07 0.48 -9.58
N LEU A 49 -13.81 0.00 -8.58
CA LEU A 49 -15.11 0.56 -8.20
C LEU A 49 -14.98 2.00 -7.68
N VAL A 50 -14.00 2.27 -6.82
CA VAL A 50 -13.75 3.63 -6.32
C VAL A 50 -13.37 4.57 -7.46
N ALA A 51 -12.56 4.13 -8.42
CA ALA A 51 -12.21 4.91 -9.58
C ALA A 51 -13.42 5.24 -10.46
N ALA A 52 -14.25 4.25 -10.77
CA ALA A 52 -15.48 4.46 -11.52
C ALA A 52 -16.44 5.43 -10.80
N GLN A 53 -16.64 5.27 -9.49
CA GLN A 53 -17.59 6.09 -8.73
C GLN A 53 -17.11 7.52 -8.45
N LYS A 54 -15.82 7.69 -8.11
CA LYS A 54 -15.29 8.97 -7.61
C LYS A 54 -14.54 9.75 -8.67
N ALA A 55 -13.70 9.07 -9.45
CA ALA A 55 -12.99 9.71 -10.54
C ALA A 55 -13.81 9.73 -11.84
N GLN A 56 -14.81 8.87 -12.00
CA GLN A 56 -15.64 8.78 -13.21
C GLN A 56 -14.81 8.56 -14.48
N VAL A 57 -13.81 7.68 -14.38
CA VAL A 57 -12.95 7.27 -15.50
C VAL A 57 -13.30 5.84 -15.93
N PRO A 58 -13.24 5.52 -17.24
CA PRO A 58 -13.27 4.14 -17.69
C PRO A 58 -12.15 3.31 -17.04
N VAL A 59 -12.51 2.11 -16.58
CA VAL A 59 -11.60 1.17 -15.93
C VAL A 59 -11.59 -0.15 -16.69
N THR A 60 -10.43 -0.51 -17.23
CA THR A 60 -10.18 -1.85 -17.76
C THR A 60 -9.71 -2.76 -16.63
N LEU A 61 -10.56 -3.69 -16.21
CA LEU A 61 -10.28 -4.65 -15.13
C LEU A 61 -9.75 -5.95 -15.74
N VAL A 62 -8.47 -6.25 -15.50
CA VAL A 62 -7.77 -7.40 -16.06
C VAL A 62 -7.60 -8.48 -15.00
N ASP A 63 -7.93 -9.73 -15.32
CA ASP A 63 -7.56 -10.90 -14.51
C ASP A 63 -7.31 -12.10 -15.45
N SER A 64 -6.44 -13.03 -15.07
CA SER A 64 -6.18 -14.23 -15.87
C SER A 64 -7.37 -15.20 -15.91
N SER A 65 -8.30 -15.06 -14.96
CA SER A 65 -9.46 -15.94 -14.81
C SER A 65 -10.77 -15.19 -15.11
N SER A 66 -11.49 -15.62 -16.14
CA SER A 66 -12.87 -15.16 -16.41
C SER A 66 -13.79 -15.37 -15.21
N ALA A 67 -13.64 -16.48 -14.50
CA ALA A 67 -14.41 -16.76 -13.28
C ALA A 67 -14.11 -15.74 -12.16
N SER A 68 -12.86 -15.29 -12.03
CA SER A 68 -12.50 -14.23 -11.08
C SER A 68 -13.14 -12.90 -11.46
N LEU A 69 -13.17 -12.55 -12.76
CA LEU A 69 -13.83 -11.35 -13.26
C LEU A 69 -15.34 -11.38 -13.01
N GLU A 70 -16.01 -12.47 -13.34
CA GLU A 70 -17.45 -12.64 -13.11
C GLU A 70 -17.78 -12.53 -11.62
N LYS A 71 -17.02 -13.22 -10.76
CA LYS A 71 -17.18 -13.14 -9.31
C LYS A 71 -16.94 -11.72 -8.79
N GLY A 72 -15.91 -11.05 -9.30
CA GLY A 72 -15.59 -9.67 -8.96
C GLY A 72 -16.72 -8.71 -9.33
N LEU A 73 -17.21 -8.78 -10.57
CA LEU A 73 -18.33 -7.95 -11.03
C LEU A 73 -19.61 -8.22 -10.26
N ALA A 74 -19.96 -9.49 -10.02
CA ALA A 74 -21.11 -9.84 -9.20
C ALA A 74 -21.00 -9.28 -7.75
N PHE A 75 -19.77 -9.22 -7.21
CA PHE A 75 -19.55 -8.58 -5.92
C PHE A 75 -19.65 -7.05 -5.99
N ALA A 76 -19.16 -6.41 -7.06
CA ALA A 76 -19.36 -4.98 -7.28
C ALA A 76 -20.84 -4.60 -7.37
N GLU A 77 -21.66 -5.39 -8.09
CA GLU A 77 -23.12 -5.18 -8.13
C GLU A 77 -23.74 -5.20 -6.74
N LYS A 78 -23.35 -6.17 -5.90
CA LYS A 78 -23.82 -6.26 -4.51
C LYS A 78 -23.39 -5.06 -3.67
N LEU A 79 -22.18 -4.54 -3.87
CA LEU A 79 -21.69 -3.36 -3.16
C LEU A 79 -22.46 -2.11 -3.59
N LEU A 80 -22.67 -1.92 -4.90
CA LEU A 80 -23.45 -0.82 -5.46
C LEU A 80 -24.89 -0.85 -4.96
N ALA A 81 -25.58 -1.99 -5.06
CA ALA A 81 -26.95 -2.17 -4.58
C ALA A 81 -27.07 -1.87 -3.08
N LYS A 82 -26.07 -2.27 -2.27
CA LYS A 82 -26.02 -1.96 -0.84
C LYS A 82 -25.85 -0.47 -0.56
N ASP A 83 -25.06 0.25 -1.36
CA ASP A 83 -24.91 1.69 -1.20
C ASP A 83 -26.17 2.45 -1.66
N VAL A 84 -26.86 1.97 -2.70
CA VAL A 84 -28.20 2.47 -3.11
C VAL A 84 -29.22 2.23 -1.99
N SER A 85 -29.29 1.02 -1.43
CA SER A 85 -30.25 0.71 -0.36
C SER A 85 -30.01 1.52 0.91
N LYS A 86 -28.77 1.96 1.13
CA LYS A 86 -28.36 2.85 2.23
C LYS A 86 -28.44 4.34 1.86
N GLN A 87 -28.97 4.67 0.67
CA GLN A 87 -29.12 6.04 0.16
C GLN A 87 -27.79 6.82 0.12
N ARG A 88 -26.67 6.11 -0.04
CA ARG A 88 -25.34 6.73 -0.17
C ARG A 88 -25.08 7.21 -1.60
N ILE A 89 -25.69 6.54 -2.56
CA ILE A 89 -25.68 6.86 -4.00
C ILE A 89 -27.08 6.62 -4.58
N THR A 90 -27.38 7.22 -5.72
CA THR A 90 -28.61 6.94 -6.49
C THR A 90 -28.43 5.71 -7.39
N GLN A 91 -29.55 5.15 -7.91
CA GLN A 91 -29.49 4.07 -8.90
C GLN A 91 -28.74 4.50 -10.16
N ASP A 92 -29.02 5.70 -10.68
CA ASP A 92 -28.32 6.25 -11.86
C ASP A 92 -26.80 6.35 -11.64
N GLN A 93 -26.36 6.72 -10.43
CA GLN A 93 -24.94 6.78 -10.09
C GLN A 93 -24.31 5.38 -10.03
N ALA A 94 -25.04 4.38 -9.54
CA ALA A 94 -24.60 2.99 -9.54
C ALA A 94 -24.46 2.46 -10.98
N ASP A 95 -25.46 2.69 -11.82
CA ASP A 95 -25.47 2.26 -13.22
C ASP A 95 -24.35 2.96 -14.02
N ALA A 96 -24.16 4.26 -13.80
CA ALA A 96 -23.06 5.02 -14.40
C ALA A 96 -21.68 4.46 -13.98
N ALA A 97 -21.47 4.16 -12.70
CA ALA A 97 -20.22 3.55 -12.24
C ALA A 97 -20.01 2.16 -12.87
N ARG A 98 -21.08 1.37 -13.01
CA ARG A 98 -21.00 0.02 -13.58
C ARG A 98 -20.64 0.01 -15.05
N THR A 99 -21.17 0.95 -15.83
CA THR A 99 -20.88 1.07 -17.27
C THR A 99 -19.43 1.48 -17.56
N LEU A 100 -18.73 2.07 -16.59
CA LEU A 100 -17.31 2.39 -16.69
C LEU A 100 -16.38 1.18 -16.48
N LEU A 101 -16.89 0.03 -16.02
CA LEU A 101 -16.08 -1.16 -15.75
C LEU A 101 -16.11 -2.13 -16.93
N THR A 102 -14.95 -2.32 -17.57
CA THR A 102 -14.76 -3.27 -18.67
C THR A 102 -13.86 -4.42 -18.23
N PRO A 103 -14.39 -5.63 -17.99
CA PRO A 103 -13.58 -6.80 -17.67
C PRO A 103 -12.87 -7.33 -18.92
N THR A 104 -11.64 -7.82 -18.77
CA THR A 104 -10.93 -8.54 -19.83
C THR A 104 -9.91 -9.51 -19.26
N THR A 105 -9.55 -10.54 -20.01
CA THR A 105 -8.46 -11.46 -19.68
C THR A 105 -7.15 -11.11 -20.38
N LYS A 106 -7.15 -10.05 -21.21
CA LYS A 106 -6.02 -9.65 -22.03
C LYS A 106 -5.33 -8.43 -21.43
N ILE A 107 -4.05 -8.57 -21.11
CA ILE A 107 -3.26 -7.46 -20.56
C ILE A 107 -2.97 -6.40 -21.65
N GLU A 108 -3.04 -6.79 -22.92
CA GLU A 108 -2.84 -5.94 -24.10
C GLU A 108 -3.91 -4.83 -24.21
N ASP A 109 -5.09 -5.04 -23.63
CA ASP A 109 -6.17 -4.05 -23.60
C ASP A 109 -5.80 -2.81 -22.73
N LEU A 110 -4.67 -2.87 -22.01
CA LEU A 110 -4.10 -1.73 -21.29
C LEU A 110 -3.24 -0.79 -22.16
N ALA A 111 -3.09 -1.05 -23.46
CA ALA A 111 -2.30 -0.24 -24.39
C ALA A 111 -2.78 1.22 -24.55
N SER A 112 -3.96 1.56 -24.02
CA SER A 112 -4.53 2.92 -24.03
C SER A 112 -4.69 3.54 -22.64
N ALA A 113 -4.21 2.88 -21.58
CA ALA A 113 -4.33 3.37 -20.21
C ALA A 113 -3.38 4.56 -19.95
N ASP A 114 -3.83 5.51 -19.13
CA ASP A 114 -2.98 6.61 -18.63
C ASP A 114 -2.36 6.26 -17.28
N PHE A 115 -3.00 5.36 -16.55
CA PHE A 115 -2.56 4.88 -15.24
C PHE A 115 -2.94 3.40 -15.11
N VAL A 116 -2.05 2.57 -14.58
CA VAL A 116 -2.31 1.16 -14.29
C VAL A 116 -2.04 0.90 -12.82
N ILE A 117 -2.93 0.18 -12.13
CA ILE A 117 -2.72 -0.28 -10.75
C ILE A 117 -2.75 -1.80 -10.71
N GLU A 118 -1.61 -2.40 -10.40
CA GLU A 118 -1.44 -3.82 -10.20
C GLU A 118 -1.81 -4.19 -8.74
N ALA A 119 -2.74 -5.14 -8.57
CA ALA A 119 -3.25 -5.63 -7.28
C ALA A 119 -3.45 -7.16 -7.29
N VAL A 120 -2.52 -7.89 -7.88
CA VAL A 120 -2.42 -9.35 -7.91
C VAL A 120 -1.75 -9.89 -6.63
N PRO A 121 -1.72 -11.22 -6.39
CA PRO A 121 -1.07 -11.81 -5.23
C PRO A 121 0.37 -11.34 -5.00
N GLU A 122 0.78 -11.35 -3.73
CA GLU A 122 2.07 -10.80 -3.28
C GLU A 122 3.24 -11.75 -3.57
N ILE A 123 3.44 -12.07 -4.86
CA ILE A 123 4.52 -12.93 -5.37
C ILE A 123 5.48 -12.05 -6.19
N PRO A 124 6.74 -11.85 -5.74
CA PRO A 124 7.68 -10.91 -6.38
C PRO A 124 7.89 -11.17 -7.87
N GLU A 125 8.15 -12.42 -8.24
CA GLU A 125 8.43 -12.83 -9.62
C GLU A 125 7.26 -12.53 -10.55
N LEU A 126 6.03 -12.83 -10.08
CA LEU A 126 4.80 -12.51 -10.82
C LEU A 126 4.66 -11.00 -11.06
N LYS A 127 4.94 -10.18 -10.04
CA LYS A 127 4.86 -8.72 -10.20
C LYS A 127 5.95 -8.20 -11.13
N PHE A 128 7.17 -8.71 -11.04
CA PHE A 128 8.26 -8.32 -11.95
C PHE A 128 7.92 -8.65 -13.41
N ASP A 129 7.37 -9.83 -13.66
CA ASP A 129 6.93 -10.24 -15.00
C ASP A 129 5.80 -9.34 -15.53
N ILE A 130 4.82 -9.01 -14.69
CA ILE A 130 3.73 -8.09 -15.05
C ILE A 130 4.29 -6.72 -15.42
N PHE A 131 5.18 -6.16 -14.60
CA PHE A 131 5.75 -4.83 -14.84
C PHE A 131 6.65 -4.80 -16.09
N GLY A 132 7.41 -5.87 -16.35
CA GLY A 132 8.14 -6.04 -17.61
C GLY A 132 7.22 -6.00 -18.84
N LYS A 133 6.07 -6.68 -18.79
CA LYS A 133 5.05 -6.64 -19.86
C LYS A 133 4.40 -5.26 -20.00
N LEU A 134 4.02 -4.63 -18.89
CA LEU A 134 3.41 -3.29 -18.90
C LEU A 134 4.34 -2.24 -19.51
N ALA A 135 5.64 -2.36 -19.27
CA ALA A 135 6.64 -1.47 -19.86
C ALA A 135 6.69 -1.52 -21.40
N GLN A 136 6.25 -2.63 -21.99
CA GLN A 136 6.15 -2.84 -23.44
C GLN A 136 4.78 -2.47 -24.00
N ILE A 137 3.71 -2.82 -23.28
CA ILE A 137 2.31 -2.66 -23.73
C ILE A 137 1.81 -1.22 -23.56
N CYS A 138 2.05 -0.64 -22.39
CA CYS A 138 1.46 0.65 -22.04
C CYS A 138 2.21 1.79 -22.73
N PRO A 139 1.49 2.87 -23.12
CA PRO A 139 2.12 4.01 -23.78
C PRO A 139 3.13 4.67 -22.83
N LYS A 140 4.12 5.39 -23.39
CA LYS A 140 5.25 5.91 -22.62
C LYS A 140 4.86 6.92 -21.53
N HIS A 141 3.71 7.57 -21.67
CA HIS A 141 3.18 8.49 -20.66
C HIS A 141 2.45 7.79 -19.51
N ALA A 142 2.08 6.51 -19.64
CA ALA A 142 1.27 5.83 -18.64
C ALA A 142 2.04 5.58 -17.35
N ILE A 143 1.43 5.84 -16.20
CA ILE A 143 2.01 5.49 -14.91
C ILE A 143 1.72 4.03 -14.58
N LEU A 144 2.73 3.32 -14.09
CA LEU A 144 2.66 1.92 -13.71
C LEU A 144 2.74 1.82 -12.19
N ALA A 145 1.60 1.63 -11.53
CA ALA A 145 1.52 1.54 -10.08
C ALA A 145 1.28 0.12 -9.58
N THR A 146 1.77 -0.19 -8.40
CA THR A 146 1.46 -1.43 -7.67
C THR A 146 0.79 -1.12 -6.34
N ASN A 147 -0.12 -1.97 -5.88
CA ASN A 147 -0.75 -1.91 -4.56
C ASN A 147 -0.02 -2.76 -3.51
N THR A 148 1.22 -3.22 -3.78
CA THR A 148 2.00 -4.05 -2.85
C THR A 148 2.13 -3.42 -1.46
N SER A 149 2.16 -4.26 -0.42
CA SER A 149 2.30 -3.85 0.97
C SER A 149 3.72 -4.04 1.51
N SER A 150 4.59 -4.72 0.75
CA SER A 150 5.89 -5.20 1.27
C SER A 150 7.03 -5.27 0.26
N ILE A 151 6.74 -5.40 -1.04
CA ILE A 151 7.77 -5.59 -2.06
C ILE A 151 8.39 -4.23 -2.41
N SER A 152 9.73 -4.19 -2.50
CA SER A 152 10.45 -2.97 -2.84
C SER A 152 10.02 -2.43 -4.20
N ILE A 153 9.65 -1.15 -4.20
CA ILE A 153 9.22 -0.43 -5.40
C ILE A 153 10.39 -0.23 -6.35
N THR A 154 11.59 -0.03 -5.80
CA THR A 154 12.83 0.06 -6.57
C THR A 154 13.11 -1.22 -7.35
N ARG A 155 12.86 -2.40 -6.75
CA ARG A 155 13.00 -3.70 -7.41
C ARG A 155 11.95 -3.92 -8.49
N ILE A 156 10.69 -3.55 -8.22
CA ILE A 156 9.61 -3.60 -9.23
C ILE A 156 9.96 -2.68 -10.40
N ALA A 157 10.36 -1.44 -10.14
CA ALA A 157 10.74 -0.50 -11.18
C ALA A 157 11.93 -0.99 -12.04
N ALA A 158 12.91 -1.65 -11.44
CA ALA A 158 14.06 -2.22 -12.16
C ALA A 158 13.65 -3.29 -13.20
N SER A 159 12.57 -4.04 -12.95
CA SER A 159 12.07 -5.06 -13.90
C SER A 159 11.59 -4.46 -15.24
N THR A 160 11.33 -3.15 -15.28
CA THR A 160 10.84 -2.45 -16.49
C THR A 160 11.95 -1.97 -17.43
N THR A 161 13.22 -2.18 -17.05
CA THR A 161 14.39 -1.62 -17.75
C THR A 161 14.87 -2.46 -18.93
N GLY A 162 14.32 -3.66 -19.13
CA GLY A 162 14.74 -4.56 -20.22
C GLY A 162 16.23 -4.96 -20.15
N GLY A 163 16.83 -4.92 -18.95
CA GLY A 163 18.24 -5.25 -18.74
C GLY A 163 19.20 -4.07 -18.85
N ASN A 164 18.73 -2.85 -19.16
CA ASN A 164 19.55 -1.65 -19.15
C ASN A 164 19.26 -0.77 -17.91
N PRO A 165 19.99 -0.94 -16.80
CA PRO A 165 19.66 -0.29 -15.52
C PRO A 165 19.76 1.24 -15.52
N THR A 166 20.42 1.85 -16.52
CA THR A 166 20.56 3.31 -16.62
C THR A 166 19.51 3.96 -17.52
N ASP A 167 18.75 3.17 -18.30
CA ASP A 167 17.59 3.68 -19.02
C ASP A 167 16.39 3.77 -18.08
N THR A 168 16.12 4.99 -17.61
CA THR A 168 15.04 5.26 -16.65
C THR A 168 13.70 5.57 -17.31
N THR A 169 13.58 5.46 -18.64
CA THR A 169 12.36 5.84 -19.38
C THR A 169 11.12 5.10 -18.85
N ASN A 170 11.25 3.82 -18.51
CA ASN A 170 10.14 3.04 -17.93
C ASN A 170 10.18 3.00 -16.40
N SER A 171 11.35 2.90 -15.78
CA SER A 171 11.41 2.76 -14.32
C SER A 171 11.00 4.04 -13.59
N SER A 172 11.14 5.21 -14.24
CA SER A 172 10.76 6.50 -13.63
C SER A 172 9.26 6.76 -13.55
N ARG A 173 8.47 6.01 -14.33
CA ARG A 173 7.00 6.03 -14.30
C ARG A 173 6.40 4.92 -13.43
N VAL A 174 7.22 4.26 -12.61
CA VAL A 174 6.78 3.24 -11.64
C VAL A 174 6.62 3.86 -10.25
N VAL A 175 5.53 3.54 -9.55
CA VAL A 175 5.22 4.02 -8.19
C VAL A 175 4.39 2.98 -7.43
N SER A 176 4.22 3.15 -6.13
CA SER A 176 3.21 2.39 -5.36
C SER A 176 2.00 3.25 -5.04
N THR A 177 0.82 2.64 -5.07
CA THR A 177 -0.44 3.17 -4.55
C THR A 177 -1.02 2.17 -3.56
N HIS A 178 -0.44 2.11 -2.35
CA HIS A 178 -0.82 1.16 -1.31
C HIS A 178 -2.14 1.59 -0.64
N PHE A 179 -3.25 1.02 -1.13
CA PHE A 179 -4.59 1.23 -0.58
C PHE A 179 -4.83 0.36 0.66
N MET A 180 -5.59 0.89 1.61
CA MET A 180 -5.96 0.18 2.83
C MET A 180 -7.27 -0.59 2.65
N ASN A 181 -7.34 -1.79 3.21
CA ASN A 181 -8.54 -2.63 3.15
C ASN A 181 -9.57 -2.25 4.24
N PRO A 182 -10.89 -2.21 3.95
CA PRO A 182 -11.54 -2.24 2.63
C PRO A 182 -11.41 -0.94 1.85
N VAL A 183 -11.01 -1.04 0.57
CA VAL A 183 -10.68 0.11 -0.28
C VAL A 183 -11.81 1.14 -0.37
N PRO A 184 -13.11 0.80 -0.54
CA PRO A 184 -14.16 1.81 -0.61
C PRO A 184 -14.38 2.61 0.68
N VAL A 185 -14.01 2.02 1.83
CA VAL A 185 -14.28 2.60 3.15
C VAL A 185 -13.07 3.36 3.69
N GLN A 186 -11.87 2.79 3.53
CA GLN A 186 -10.65 3.39 4.05
C GLN A 186 -10.27 4.64 3.27
N LYS A 187 -9.99 5.72 3.99
CA LYS A 187 -9.61 7.01 3.40
C LYS A 187 -8.14 7.09 3.03
N GLY A 188 -7.28 6.41 3.80
CA GLY A 188 -5.84 6.46 3.62
C GLY A 188 -5.37 5.70 2.38
N VAL A 189 -4.41 6.28 1.67
CA VAL A 189 -3.59 5.61 0.67
C VAL A 189 -2.15 6.10 0.84
N GLU A 190 -1.21 5.18 0.80
CA GLU A 190 0.20 5.50 0.85
C GLU A 190 0.79 5.46 -0.57
N ILE A 191 1.50 6.53 -0.96
CA ILE A 191 2.16 6.66 -2.25
C ILE A 191 3.66 6.53 -2.02
N ILE A 192 4.25 5.45 -2.54
CA ILE A 192 5.65 5.13 -2.27
C ILE A 192 6.48 5.30 -3.54
N SER A 193 7.51 6.13 -3.46
CA SER A 193 8.48 6.33 -4.54
C SER A 193 9.63 5.33 -4.42
N GLY A 194 9.87 4.58 -5.51
CA GLY A 194 11.12 3.87 -5.72
C GLY A 194 12.25 4.84 -6.01
N LEU A 195 13.49 4.35 -6.02
CA LEU A 195 14.67 5.17 -6.33
C LEU A 195 14.57 5.89 -7.68
N GLN A 196 13.94 5.24 -8.65
CA GLN A 196 13.82 5.72 -10.03
C GLN A 196 12.63 6.66 -10.24
N THR A 197 11.61 6.63 -9.37
CA THR A 197 10.33 7.33 -9.57
C THR A 197 10.56 8.83 -9.76
N SER A 198 10.04 9.38 -10.86
CA SER A 198 10.13 10.82 -11.14
C SER A 198 9.17 11.62 -10.26
N ALA A 199 9.50 12.89 -10.04
CA ALA A 199 8.62 13.83 -9.33
C ALA A 199 7.24 13.94 -10.02
N GLU A 200 7.21 13.98 -11.36
CA GLU A 200 5.98 14.05 -12.16
C GLU A 200 5.07 12.83 -11.94
N THR A 201 5.66 11.63 -11.86
CA THR A 201 4.93 10.39 -11.56
C THR A 201 4.31 10.44 -10.16
N LEU A 202 5.08 10.88 -9.17
CA LEU A 202 4.61 11.03 -7.80
C LEU A 202 3.48 12.06 -7.70
N GLU A 203 3.65 13.23 -8.29
CA GLU A 203 2.64 14.30 -8.30
C GLU A 203 1.33 13.85 -8.97
N THR A 204 1.44 13.15 -10.09
CA THR A 204 0.29 12.59 -10.81
C THR A 204 -0.42 11.50 -10.00
N ALA A 205 0.33 10.59 -9.36
CA ALA A 205 -0.24 9.56 -8.49
C ALA A 205 -0.96 10.16 -7.28
N VAL A 206 -0.39 11.19 -6.66
CA VAL A 206 -1.01 11.94 -5.56
C VAL A 206 -2.29 12.63 -6.03
N ALA A 207 -2.25 13.34 -7.16
CA ALA A 207 -3.41 14.04 -7.70
C ALA A 207 -4.54 13.06 -8.06
N PHE A 208 -4.20 11.95 -8.71
CA PHE A 208 -5.17 10.91 -9.06
C PHE A 208 -5.80 10.29 -7.81
N CYS A 209 -5.00 9.91 -6.81
CA CYS A 209 -5.53 9.34 -5.57
C CYS A 209 -6.42 10.33 -4.79
N LYS A 210 -6.11 11.63 -4.81
CA LYS A 210 -6.99 12.66 -4.24
C LYS A 210 -8.34 12.74 -4.99
N ARG A 211 -8.33 12.63 -6.32
CA ARG A 211 -9.56 12.55 -7.13
C ARG A 211 -10.40 11.31 -6.81
N LEU A 212 -9.76 10.21 -6.36
CA LEU A 212 -10.45 9.03 -5.81
C LEU A 212 -11.07 9.27 -4.42
N GLY A 213 -10.96 10.47 -3.85
CA GLY A 213 -11.44 10.80 -2.51
C GLY A 213 -10.55 10.26 -1.40
N LYS A 214 -9.29 9.92 -1.70
CA LYS A 214 -8.32 9.43 -0.71
C LYS A 214 -7.49 10.53 -0.10
N VAL A 215 -7.06 10.28 1.13
CA VAL A 215 -6.05 11.06 1.85
C VAL A 215 -4.70 10.40 1.60
N THR A 216 -3.85 11.10 0.86
CA THR A 216 -2.54 10.60 0.43
C THR A 216 -1.46 10.88 1.47
N SER A 217 -0.69 9.87 1.83
CA SER A 217 0.60 10.00 2.52
C SER A 217 1.71 9.60 1.57
N VAL A 218 2.84 10.29 1.59
CA VAL A 218 3.98 10.00 0.69
C VAL A 218 5.14 9.44 1.50
N SER A 219 5.79 8.42 0.97
CA SER A 219 6.98 7.82 1.58
C SER A 219 8.01 7.39 0.53
N ALA A 220 9.24 7.16 1.01
CA ALA A 220 10.28 6.54 0.22
C ALA A 220 10.22 5.02 0.36
N ASP A 221 10.69 4.32 -0.66
CA ASP A 221 10.82 2.86 -0.66
C ASP A 221 11.71 2.38 0.51
N SER A 222 11.08 1.78 1.50
CA SER A 222 11.70 1.29 2.73
C SER A 222 10.89 0.11 3.26
N PRO A 223 11.50 -0.88 3.94
CA PRO A 223 10.77 -2.02 4.49
C PRO A 223 9.61 -1.58 5.38
N GLY A 224 8.40 -2.02 5.01
CA GLY A 224 7.14 -1.71 5.66
C GLY A 224 6.59 -0.29 5.42
N PHE A 225 7.21 0.48 4.53
CA PHE A 225 6.81 1.85 4.17
C PHE A 225 6.59 2.73 5.42
N LEU A 226 5.52 3.52 5.50
CA LEU A 226 5.15 4.24 6.73
C LEU A 226 4.20 3.40 7.59
N ALA A 227 3.09 2.95 7.02
CA ALA A 227 2.00 2.39 7.80
C ALA A 227 2.44 1.13 8.55
N ASN A 228 2.98 0.14 7.83
CA ASN A 228 3.38 -1.14 8.42
C ASN A 228 4.64 -1.02 9.28
N ARG A 229 5.56 -0.10 8.95
CA ARG A 229 6.78 0.17 9.73
C ARG A 229 6.47 0.73 11.12
N ILE A 230 5.32 1.38 11.30
CA ILE A 230 4.86 1.91 12.60
C ILE A 230 3.90 0.92 13.27
N LEU A 231 2.90 0.43 12.52
CA LEU A 231 1.81 -0.38 13.06
C LEU A 231 2.27 -1.76 13.52
N MET A 232 3.12 -2.44 12.73
CA MET A 232 3.51 -3.82 13.06
C MET A 232 4.37 -3.90 14.32
N PRO A 233 5.37 -3.03 14.55
CA PRO A 233 6.08 -3.01 15.82
C PRO A 233 5.18 -2.66 17.01
N TYR A 234 4.22 -1.75 16.83
CA TYR A 234 3.23 -1.43 17.87
C TYR A 234 2.39 -2.67 18.27
N ILE A 235 1.88 -3.41 17.29
CA ILE A 235 1.16 -4.66 17.54
C ILE A 235 2.09 -5.69 18.19
N ASN A 236 3.29 -5.87 17.65
CA ASN A 236 4.25 -6.84 18.17
C ASN A 236 4.66 -6.54 19.62
N GLU A 237 4.79 -5.26 19.99
CA GLU A 237 5.06 -4.84 21.37
C GLU A 237 3.91 -5.20 22.31
N ALA A 238 2.65 -5.02 21.87
CA ALA A 238 1.50 -5.46 22.65
C ALA A 238 1.51 -6.98 22.89
N ILE A 239 1.93 -7.75 21.88
CA ILE A 239 2.09 -9.21 22.02
C ILE A 239 3.23 -9.55 22.98
N ILE A 240 4.33 -8.80 22.98
CA ILE A 240 5.44 -8.97 23.94
C ILE A 240 4.98 -8.65 25.37
N CYS A 241 4.19 -7.60 25.58
CA CYS A 241 3.60 -7.28 26.88
C CYS A 241 2.75 -8.43 27.42
N LEU A 242 1.96 -9.07 26.55
CA LEU A 242 1.19 -10.26 26.91
C LEU A 242 2.10 -11.46 27.21
N GLU A 243 3.08 -11.71 26.34
CA GLU A 243 4.05 -12.82 26.45
C GLU A 243 4.88 -12.75 27.75
N THR A 244 5.24 -11.55 28.18
CA THR A 244 6.08 -11.30 29.37
C THR A 244 5.27 -11.03 30.65
N GLY A 245 3.93 -11.06 30.57
CA GLY A 245 3.05 -10.92 31.72
C GLY A 245 2.93 -9.49 32.27
N VAL A 246 3.20 -8.46 31.46
CA VAL A 246 3.00 -7.05 31.84
C VAL A 246 1.51 -6.74 32.08
N GLY A 247 0.63 -7.39 31.33
CA GLY A 247 -0.81 -7.29 31.50
C GLY A 247 -1.54 -8.42 30.77
N ASP A 248 -2.79 -8.67 31.17
CA ASP A 248 -3.65 -9.60 30.44
C ASP A 248 -4.15 -8.99 29.12
N ARG A 249 -4.68 -9.85 28.24
CA ARG A 249 -5.19 -9.49 26.90
C ARG A 249 -6.19 -8.33 26.95
N ASP A 250 -7.17 -8.42 27.85
CA ASP A 250 -8.30 -7.50 27.90
C ASP A 250 -7.84 -6.12 28.42
N SER A 251 -6.93 -6.11 29.40
CA SER A 251 -6.30 -4.92 29.95
C SER A 251 -5.43 -4.20 28.91
N ILE A 252 -4.62 -4.94 28.14
CA ILE A 252 -3.79 -4.39 27.06
C ILE A 252 -4.66 -3.71 26.00
N ASP A 253 -5.71 -4.37 25.52
CA ASP A 253 -6.60 -3.80 24.52
C ASP A 253 -7.42 -2.63 25.08
N ALA A 254 -7.90 -2.73 26.33
CA ALA A 254 -8.68 -1.69 26.98
C ALA A 254 -7.87 -0.41 27.21
N ILE A 255 -6.62 -0.51 27.69
CA ILE A 255 -5.80 0.68 27.94
C ILE A 255 -5.42 1.38 26.62
N MET A 256 -5.13 0.62 25.56
CA MET A 256 -4.85 1.25 24.27
C MET A 256 -6.11 1.92 23.72
N LYS A 257 -7.24 1.21 23.70
CA LYS A 257 -8.51 1.75 23.19
C LYS A 257 -8.97 2.99 23.96
N ASN A 258 -9.04 2.91 25.29
CA ASN A 258 -9.65 3.96 26.11
C ASN A 258 -8.64 5.03 26.55
N GLY A 259 -7.36 4.65 26.75
CA GLY A 259 -6.31 5.56 27.18
C GLY A 259 -5.64 6.34 26.06
N THR A 260 -5.53 5.75 24.85
CA THR A 260 -4.94 6.42 23.67
C THR A 260 -5.95 6.73 22.56
N ASN A 261 -7.22 6.38 22.79
CA ASN A 261 -8.34 6.67 21.90
C ASN A 261 -8.20 6.04 20.49
N VAL A 262 -7.51 4.89 20.39
CA VAL A 262 -7.54 4.08 19.15
C VAL A 262 -8.86 3.30 19.07
N PRO A 263 -9.44 3.11 17.87
CA PRO A 263 -10.77 2.52 17.73
C PRO A 263 -10.83 1.03 18.13
N MET A 264 -9.70 0.35 18.09
CA MET A 264 -9.54 -1.08 18.36
C MET A 264 -8.20 -1.32 19.05
N GLY A 265 -8.20 -2.18 20.07
CA GLY A 265 -6.98 -2.58 20.76
C GLY A 265 -6.02 -3.35 19.83
N PRO A 266 -4.71 -3.33 20.10
CA PRO A 266 -3.70 -3.91 19.21
C PRO A 266 -3.84 -5.44 19.03
N LEU A 267 -4.25 -6.19 20.06
CA LEU A 267 -4.37 -7.64 19.98
C LEU A 267 -5.61 -8.02 19.16
N GLN A 268 -6.75 -7.37 19.43
CA GLN A 268 -7.95 -7.52 18.60
C GLN A 268 -7.68 -7.09 17.15
N LEU A 269 -6.94 -6.01 16.93
CA LEU A 269 -6.58 -5.56 15.60
C LEU A 269 -5.71 -6.60 14.87
N ALA A 270 -4.75 -7.21 15.55
CA ALA A 270 -3.94 -8.29 15.00
C ALA A 270 -4.81 -9.47 14.54
N ASP A 271 -5.81 -9.86 15.32
CA ASP A 271 -6.74 -10.94 14.95
C ASP A 271 -7.59 -10.62 13.71
N PHE A 272 -7.92 -9.33 13.49
CA PHE A 272 -8.63 -8.89 12.28
C PHE A 272 -7.73 -8.79 11.05
N ILE A 273 -6.44 -8.46 11.23
CA ILE A 273 -5.44 -8.45 10.16
C ILE A 273 -5.05 -9.89 9.76
N GLY A 274 -4.97 -10.77 10.75
CA GLY A 274 -4.45 -12.12 10.63
C GLY A 274 -3.01 -12.22 11.16
N LEU A 275 -2.79 -13.13 12.10
CA LEU A 275 -1.49 -13.24 12.80
C LEU A 275 -0.35 -13.69 11.89
N ASP A 276 -0.64 -14.51 10.88
CA ASP A 276 0.30 -14.89 9.84
C ASP A 276 0.75 -13.70 8.99
N THR A 277 -0.17 -12.78 8.65
CA THR A 277 0.15 -11.53 7.97
C THR A 277 1.04 -10.65 8.85
N CYS A 278 0.68 -10.46 10.13
CA CYS A 278 1.50 -9.70 11.08
C CYS A 278 2.91 -10.29 11.20
N LEU A 279 3.01 -11.62 11.35
CA LEU A 279 4.30 -12.31 11.45
C LEU A 279 5.12 -12.17 10.16
N SER A 280 4.49 -12.31 9.00
CA SER A 280 5.14 -12.16 7.71
C SER A 280 5.76 -10.77 7.56
N ILE A 281 5.02 -9.71 7.88
CA ILE A 281 5.53 -8.34 7.80
C ILE A 281 6.64 -8.08 8.81
N MET A 282 6.52 -8.59 10.05
CA MET A 282 7.60 -8.48 11.04
C MET A 282 8.88 -9.18 10.59
N LYS A 283 8.78 -10.35 9.93
CA LYS A 283 9.92 -11.05 9.34
C LYS A 283 10.58 -10.23 8.21
N VAL A 284 9.78 -9.61 7.35
CA VAL A 284 10.28 -8.70 6.30
C VAL A 284 11.00 -7.52 6.93
N LEU A 285 10.39 -6.84 7.90
CA LEU A 285 11.02 -5.73 8.61
C LEU A 285 12.35 -6.14 9.24
N HIS A 286 12.38 -7.27 9.97
CA HIS A 286 13.61 -7.77 10.59
C HIS A 286 14.70 -8.10 9.59
N THR A 287 14.37 -8.82 8.52
CA THR A 287 15.35 -9.31 7.54
C THR A 287 15.91 -8.16 6.70
N GLU A 288 15.04 -7.30 6.16
CA GLU A 288 15.44 -6.24 5.24
C GLU A 288 16.12 -5.06 5.95
N THR A 289 15.83 -4.84 7.24
CA THR A 289 16.56 -3.82 8.03
C THR A 289 17.80 -4.38 8.72
N GLY A 290 17.88 -5.69 8.94
CA GLY A 290 18.92 -6.33 9.75
C GLY A 290 18.89 -5.93 11.23
N ASP A 291 17.81 -5.31 11.71
CA ASP A 291 17.74 -4.73 13.06
C ASP A 291 16.85 -5.56 13.99
N SER A 292 17.46 -6.09 15.06
CA SER A 292 16.81 -6.87 16.12
C SER A 292 15.64 -6.16 16.82
N LYS A 293 15.53 -4.84 16.68
CA LYS A 293 14.33 -4.07 17.08
C LYS A 293 13.06 -4.66 16.47
N TYR A 294 13.13 -5.16 15.23
CA TYR A 294 11.99 -5.69 14.49
C TYR A 294 11.81 -7.20 14.66
N ARG A 295 12.45 -7.82 15.66
CA ARG A 295 12.28 -9.26 15.90
C ARG A 295 10.80 -9.59 16.21
N PRO A 296 10.20 -10.61 15.59
CA PRO A 296 8.86 -11.05 15.95
C PRO A 296 8.85 -11.65 17.36
N SER A 297 7.79 -11.39 18.12
CA SER A 297 7.47 -12.08 19.38
C SER A 297 7.53 -13.61 19.20
N VAL A 298 7.91 -14.34 20.26
CA VAL A 298 7.87 -15.81 20.24
C VAL A 298 6.41 -16.28 20.30
N LEU A 299 5.58 -15.62 21.12
CA LEU A 299 4.15 -15.91 21.19
C LEU A 299 3.47 -15.77 19.83
N LEU A 300 3.74 -14.70 19.09
CA LEU A 300 3.19 -14.51 17.74
C LEU A 300 3.56 -15.67 16.81
N ARG A 301 4.81 -16.15 16.86
CA ARG A 301 5.26 -17.32 16.07
C ARG A 301 4.50 -18.58 16.48
N ASN A 302 4.44 -18.87 17.77
CA ASN A 302 3.77 -20.06 18.29
C ASN A 302 2.27 -20.10 17.93
N MET A 303 1.58 -18.95 17.97
CA MET A 303 0.17 -18.87 17.59
C MET A 303 -0.05 -19.14 16.10
N VAL A 304 0.83 -18.62 15.24
CA VAL A 304 0.79 -18.91 13.81
C VAL A 304 1.10 -20.38 13.53
N ASP A 305 2.11 -20.95 14.19
CA ASP A 305 2.49 -22.36 14.06
C ASP A 305 1.37 -23.29 14.55
N ALA A 306 0.57 -22.85 15.54
CA ALA A 306 -0.63 -23.54 16.02
C ALA A 306 -1.87 -23.37 15.11
N GLY A 307 -1.79 -22.57 14.05
CA GLY A 307 -2.91 -22.26 13.16
C GLY A 307 -3.96 -21.31 13.75
N TRP A 308 -3.62 -20.60 14.83
CA TRP A 308 -4.50 -19.59 15.45
C TRP A 308 -4.27 -18.24 14.76
N LEU A 309 -4.89 -18.07 13.60
CA LEU A 309 -4.67 -16.95 12.70
C LEU A 309 -5.62 -15.77 12.93
N GLY A 310 -6.34 -15.74 14.05
CA GLY A 310 -7.32 -14.70 14.37
C GLY A 310 -8.70 -15.01 13.81
N LYS A 311 -9.42 -13.95 13.42
CA LYS A 311 -10.83 -14.05 13.00
C LYS A 311 -11.06 -15.01 11.83
N LYS A 312 -10.09 -15.12 10.92
CA LYS A 312 -10.21 -15.97 9.73
C LYS A 312 -10.14 -17.48 10.01
N SER A 313 -9.59 -17.88 11.16
CA SER A 313 -9.54 -19.27 11.62
C SER A 313 -10.47 -19.53 12.80
N GLY A 314 -11.28 -18.55 13.21
CA GLY A 314 -12.15 -18.64 14.40
C GLY A 314 -11.41 -18.53 15.74
N LYS A 315 -10.08 -18.34 15.74
CA LYS A 315 -9.26 -18.31 16.96
C LYS A 315 -7.94 -17.57 16.76
N GLY A 316 -7.65 -16.65 17.67
CA GLY A 316 -6.38 -15.92 17.80
C GLY A 316 -6.14 -15.56 19.27
N PHE A 317 -5.95 -14.27 19.57
CA PHE A 317 -6.00 -13.78 20.96
C PHE A 317 -7.41 -13.86 21.54
N TYR A 318 -8.43 -13.76 20.69
CA TYR A 318 -9.83 -13.98 21.00
C TYR A 318 -10.39 -15.21 20.28
N ASP A 319 -11.49 -15.75 20.78
CA ASP A 319 -12.30 -16.76 20.11
C ASP A 319 -13.43 -16.05 19.32
N TYR A 320 -13.70 -16.51 18.08
CA TYR A 320 -14.63 -15.87 17.13
C TYR A 320 -15.67 -16.83 16.55
#